data_AF-A0A7W3J4L9-F1
#
_entry.id   AF-A0A7W3J4L9-F1
#
_cell.length_a   1.000
_cell.length_b   1.000
_cell.length_c   1.000
_cell.angle_alpha   90.00
_cell.angle_beta   90.00
_cell.angle_gamma   90.00
#
_symmetry.space_group_name_H-M   'P 1'
#
loop_
_entity.id
_entity.type
_entity.pdbx_description
1 polymer ?
#
loop_
_entity_poly.entity_id
_entity_poly.type
_entity_poly.pdbx_seq_one_letter_code
_entity_poly.pdbx_strand_id
1 'polypeptide(L)'
;MTTTEPTIPPTTPPAVWRDLLLDQLTFYWDFHLRPRLEGLTDAEYLWEPASPAWSVRPGPDGEPRLEQEVPEPEVPPVTTIAWRMVHVGRDVFGRRARALFGPTDAPPDADMFDARHWPETPITAAGGLAMLEEGYRSWQAGIAALDDESLMRPIGAKGVAYAEFPVAALVTHLSREAMAHGGEICLLRDLYRAQYAPSELTPAG
;
A
#
# COMPACT_ATOMS: atom_id res chain seq x y z
N MET A 1 9.59 38.32 46.71
CA MET A 1 9.15 38.31 45.30
C MET A 1 10.00 37.25 44.62
N THR A 2 9.50 36.02 44.56
CA THR A 2 10.25 34.86 44.08
C THR A 2 10.00 34.75 42.59
N THR A 3 11.00 35.05 41.77
CA THR A 3 10.95 34.92 40.32
C THR A 3 11.04 33.44 39.97
N THR A 4 9.92 32.86 39.54
CA THR A 4 9.89 31.51 38.95
C THR A 4 10.48 31.60 37.55
N GLU A 5 11.59 30.89 37.32
CA GLU A 5 12.19 30.75 35.98
C GLU A 5 11.22 30.00 35.05
N PRO A 6 11.05 30.42 33.79
CA PRO A 6 10.16 29.73 32.87
C PRO A 6 10.74 28.35 32.52
N THR A 7 9.99 27.30 32.83
CA THR A 7 10.29 25.93 32.42
C THR A 7 10.25 25.83 30.91
N ILE A 8 11.41 25.68 30.27
CA ILE A 8 11.49 25.35 28.84
C ILE A 8 10.99 23.91 28.69
N PRO A 9 9.96 23.63 27.87
CA PRO A 9 9.50 22.27 27.64
C PRO A 9 10.66 21.44 27.05
N PRO A 10 10.82 20.17 27.44
CA PRO A 10 11.85 19.33 26.86
C PRO A 10 11.67 19.28 25.34
N THR A 11 12.72 19.62 24.60
CA THR A 11 12.78 19.41 23.15
C THR A 11 12.64 17.92 22.88
N THR A 12 11.59 17.53 22.15
CA THR A 12 11.45 16.15 21.66
C THR A 12 12.74 15.76 20.95
N PRO A 13 13.39 14.64 21.34
CA PRO A 13 14.59 14.20 20.66
C PRO A 13 14.29 13.95 19.16
N PRO A 14 15.25 14.23 18.27
CA PRO A 14 15.05 14.01 16.83
C PRO A 14 14.74 12.54 16.55
N ALA A 15 13.70 12.27 15.75
CA ALA A 15 13.25 10.94 15.37
C ALA A 15 13.94 10.50 14.06
N VAL A 16 15.26 10.27 14.15
CA VAL A 16 16.11 10.00 12.98
C VAL A 16 15.63 8.77 12.21
N TRP A 17 15.26 7.69 12.91
CA TRP A 17 14.83 6.46 12.24
C TRP A 17 13.45 6.61 11.60
N ARG A 18 12.52 7.26 12.29
CA ARG A 18 11.22 7.59 11.69
C ARG A 18 11.38 8.40 10.41
N ASP A 19 12.20 9.44 10.46
CA ASP A 19 12.38 10.35 9.32
C ASP A 19 13.02 9.62 8.14
N LEU A 20 14.04 8.78 8.37
CA LEU A 20 14.64 7.96 7.31
C LEU A 20 13.67 6.94 6.68
N LEU A 21 12.82 6.31 7.50
CA LEU A 21 11.80 5.38 7.01
C LEU A 21 10.72 6.10 6.20
N LEU A 22 10.26 7.26 6.66
CA LEU A 22 9.31 8.10 5.95
C LEU A 22 9.89 8.63 4.64
N ASP A 23 11.12 9.13 4.66
CA ASP A 23 11.78 9.67 3.48
C ASP A 23 11.94 8.60 2.40
N GLN A 24 12.31 7.37 2.77
CA GLN A 24 12.42 6.27 1.81
C GLN A 24 11.09 5.99 1.10
N LEU A 25 10.01 5.84 1.87
CA LEU A 25 8.70 5.52 1.32
C LEU A 25 8.11 6.71 0.54
N THR A 26 8.24 7.93 1.07
CA THR A 26 7.71 9.17 0.47
C THR A 26 8.44 9.51 -0.81
N PHE A 27 9.76 9.37 -0.85
CA PHE A 27 10.53 9.59 -2.07
C PHE A 27 10.10 8.61 -3.17
N TYR A 28 9.99 7.31 -2.85
CA TYR A 28 9.51 6.33 -3.81
C TYR A 28 8.10 6.66 -4.30
N TRP A 29 7.21 7.00 -3.39
CA TRP A 29 5.83 7.35 -3.71
C TRP A 29 5.75 8.56 -4.65
N ASP A 30 6.37 9.69 -4.27
CA ASP A 30 6.25 10.96 -4.99
C ASP A 30 7.01 10.98 -6.31
N PHE A 31 8.14 10.29 -6.41
CA PHE A 31 9.01 10.39 -7.58
C PHE A 31 8.99 9.15 -8.48
N HIS A 32 8.65 7.96 -7.97
CA HIS A 32 8.68 6.73 -8.77
C HIS A 32 7.28 6.19 -9.08
N LEU A 33 6.39 6.11 -8.09
CA LEU A 33 5.09 5.47 -8.28
C LEU A 33 3.99 6.44 -8.72
N ARG A 34 3.68 7.45 -7.91
CA ARG A 34 2.46 8.25 -8.09
C ARG A 34 2.38 9.00 -9.44
N PRO A 35 3.45 9.66 -9.94
CA PRO A 35 3.40 10.31 -11.25
C PRO A 35 3.15 9.32 -12.39
N ARG A 36 3.65 8.08 -12.25
CA ARG A 36 3.47 7.02 -13.25
C ARG A 36 2.04 6.50 -13.33
N LEU A 37 1.19 6.80 -12.34
CA LEU A 37 -0.24 6.46 -12.32
C LEU A 37 -1.12 7.47 -13.05
N GLU A 38 -0.57 8.62 -13.49
CA GLU A 38 -1.32 9.60 -14.28
C GLU A 38 -1.83 9.01 -15.60
N GLY A 39 -3.05 9.37 -15.98
CA GLY A 39 -3.71 8.89 -17.19
C GLY A 39 -4.02 7.39 -17.21
N LEU A 40 -4.02 6.69 -16.07
CA LEU A 40 -4.44 5.29 -16.00
C LEU A 40 -5.91 5.16 -16.40
N THR A 41 -6.19 4.35 -17.41
CA THR A 41 -7.56 4.09 -17.89
C THR A 41 -8.11 2.80 -17.28
N ASP A 42 -9.44 2.63 -17.27
CA ASP A 42 -10.06 1.39 -16.81
C ASP A 42 -9.63 0.17 -17.65
N ALA A 43 -9.40 0.37 -18.95
CA ALA A 43 -8.92 -0.68 -19.84
C ALA A 43 -7.49 -1.14 -19.49
N GLU A 44 -6.60 -0.19 -19.16
CA GLU A 44 -5.23 -0.50 -18.70
C GLU A 44 -5.24 -1.09 -17.29
N TYR A 45 -6.09 -0.57 -16.39
CA TYR A 45 -6.24 -1.04 -15.02
C TYR A 45 -6.65 -2.53 -14.94
N LEU A 46 -7.59 -2.94 -15.78
CA LEU A 46 -8.09 -4.32 -15.86
C LEU A 46 -7.34 -5.19 -16.87
N TRP A 47 -6.31 -4.67 -17.54
CA TRP A 47 -5.59 -5.41 -18.58
C TRP A 47 -4.88 -6.65 -18.00
N GLU A 48 -5.06 -7.78 -18.67
CA GLU A 48 -4.44 -9.06 -18.34
C GLU A 48 -3.15 -9.25 -19.16
N PRO A 49 -1.96 -9.24 -18.52
CA PRO A 49 -0.69 -9.32 -19.24
C PRO A 49 -0.33 -10.73 -19.73
N ALA A 50 -1.01 -11.76 -19.23
CA ALA A 50 -0.89 -13.14 -19.67
C ALA A 50 -2.22 -13.90 -19.46
N SER A 51 -2.29 -15.12 -19.99
CA SER A 51 -3.43 -16.03 -19.77
C SER A 51 -2.92 -17.35 -19.19
N PRO A 52 -3.34 -17.75 -17.98
CA PRO A 52 -4.22 -17.02 -17.07
C PRO A 52 -3.53 -15.83 -16.39
N ALA A 53 -4.33 -14.87 -15.91
CA ALA A 53 -3.93 -13.81 -15.00
C ALA A 53 -4.97 -13.65 -13.87
N TRP A 54 -4.49 -13.27 -12.68
CA TRP A 54 -5.34 -12.93 -11.55
C TRP A 54 -5.70 -11.45 -11.56
N SER A 55 -6.97 -11.14 -11.39
CA SER A 55 -7.48 -9.77 -11.38
C SER A 55 -8.40 -9.50 -10.19
N VAL A 56 -9.05 -8.33 -10.19
CA VAL A 56 -10.24 -8.09 -9.37
C VAL A 56 -11.44 -8.63 -10.13
N ARG A 57 -12.14 -9.62 -9.56
CA ARG A 57 -13.33 -10.21 -10.18
C ARG A 57 -14.49 -10.34 -9.19
N PRO A 58 -15.74 -10.37 -9.66
CA PRO A 58 -16.89 -10.69 -8.82
C PRO A 58 -16.71 -12.06 -8.16
N GLY A 59 -16.91 -12.13 -6.85
CA GLY A 59 -17.01 -13.37 -6.09
C GLY A 59 -18.37 -14.06 -6.28
N PRO A 60 -18.62 -15.16 -5.56
CA PRO A 60 -19.90 -15.88 -5.62
C PRO A 60 -21.11 -15.03 -5.22
N ASP A 61 -20.89 -13.99 -4.42
CA ASP A 61 -21.86 -12.99 -3.98
C ASP A 61 -22.01 -11.80 -4.94
N GLY A 62 -21.25 -11.79 -6.05
CA GLY A 62 -21.22 -10.69 -7.02
C GLY A 62 -20.32 -9.52 -6.60
N GLU A 63 -19.79 -9.54 -5.38
CA GLU A 63 -18.92 -8.48 -4.88
C GLU A 63 -17.50 -8.62 -5.42
N PRO A 64 -16.85 -7.54 -5.89
CA PRO A 64 -15.49 -7.60 -6.43
C PRO A 64 -14.48 -7.98 -5.34
N ARG A 65 -13.62 -8.94 -5.65
CA ARG A 65 -12.56 -9.46 -4.76
C ARG A 65 -11.28 -9.68 -5.57
N LEU A 66 -10.13 -9.65 -4.89
CA LEU A 66 -8.89 -10.15 -5.48
C LEU A 66 -9.03 -11.65 -5.74
N GLU A 67 -8.73 -12.08 -6.96
CA GLU A 67 -8.50 -13.49 -7.23
C GLU A 67 -7.25 -13.94 -6.50
N GLN A 68 -7.38 -15.04 -5.76
CA GLN A 68 -6.32 -15.68 -5.00
C GLN A 68 -6.79 -17.11 -4.68
N GLU A 69 -5.85 -17.99 -4.39
CA GLU A 69 -6.12 -19.36 -3.96
C GLU A 69 -5.40 -19.63 -2.64
N VAL A 70 -6.01 -20.45 -1.77
CA VAL A 70 -5.43 -20.84 -0.49
C VAL A 70 -5.53 -22.37 -0.34
N PRO A 71 -4.40 -23.11 -0.27
CA PRO A 71 -3.03 -22.61 -0.44
C PRO A 71 -2.79 -22.05 -1.85
N GLU A 72 -1.81 -21.16 -1.99
CA GLU A 72 -1.40 -20.68 -3.30
C GLU A 72 -0.89 -21.85 -4.16
N PRO A 73 -1.14 -21.82 -5.49
CA PRO A 73 -0.59 -22.80 -6.41
C PRO A 73 0.95 -22.67 -6.48
N GLU A 74 1.62 -23.72 -6.92
CA GLU A 74 3.09 -23.75 -7.06
C GLU A 74 3.61 -22.61 -7.95
N VAL A 75 2.85 -22.25 -8.99
CA VAL A 75 3.13 -21.11 -9.86
C VAL A 75 1.88 -20.24 -9.94
N PRO A 76 1.79 -19.13 -9.17
CA PRO A 76 0.64 -18.24 -9.24
C PRO A 76 0.58 -17.52 -10.60
N PRO A 77 -0.62 -17.35 -11.17
CA PRO A 77 -0.83 -16.48 -12.33
C PRO A 77 -0.29 -15.07 -12.06
N VAL A 78 0.22 -14.42 -13.11
CA VAL A 78 0.58 -13.00 -13.03
C VAL A 78 -0.66 -12.18 -12.69
N THR A 79 -0.51 -11.16 -11.86
CA THR A 79 -1.62 -10.31 -11.45
C THR A 79 -1.82 -9.11 -12.39
N THR A 80 -2.99 -8.47 -12.39
CA THR A 80 -3.25 -7.23 -13.14
C THR A 80 -2.78 -5.99 -12.37
N ILE A 81 -2.86 -4.80 -12.99
CA ILE A 81 -2.68 -3.52 -12.28
C ILE A 81 -3.76 -3.36 -11.21
N ALA A 82 -5.02 -3.70 -11.52
CA ALA A 82 -6.13 -3.66 -10.58
C ALA A 82 -5.84 -4.49 -9.32
N TRP A 83 -5.38 -5.72 -9.50
CA TRP A 83 -5.03 -6.61 -8.40
C TRP A 83 -3.95 -5.98 -7.52
N ARG A 84 -2.86 -5.50 -8.12
CA ARG A 84 -1.73 -4.91 -7.38
C ARG A 84 -2.09 -3.62 -6.66
N MET A 85 -2.86 -2.73 -7.29
CA MET A 85 -3.27 -1.47 -6.65
C MET A 85 -4.18 -1.71 -5.45
N VAL A 86 -5.12 -2.64 -5.56
CA VAL A 86 -5.96 -3.05 -4.44
C VAL A 86 -5.12 -3.72 -3.35
N HIS A 87 -4.23 -4.65 -3.73
CA HIS A 87 -3.35 -5.31 -2.77
C HIS A 87 -2.49 -4.31 -1.99
N VAL A 88 -1.79 -3.40 -2.67
CA VAL A 88 -0.92 -2.40 -2.02
C VAL A 88 -1.75 -1.39 -1.22
N GLY A 89 -2.80 -0.82 -1.81
CA GLY A 89 -3.60 0.22 -1.20
C GLY A 89 -4.40 -0.27 0.01
N ARG A 90 -5.11 -1.38 -0.16
CA ARG A 90 -6.01 -1.92 0.85
C ARG A 90 -5.29 -2.88 1.78
N ASP A 91 -4.63 -3.90 1.24
CA ASP A 91 -4.14 -5.02 2.06
C ASP A 91 -2.81 -4.66 2.72
N VAL A 92 -1.86 -4.09 1.99
CA VAL A 92 -0.54 -3.70 2.53
C VAL A 92 -0.66 -2.46 3.41
N PHE A 93 -1.21 -1.36 2.91
CA PHE A 93 -1.31 -0.11 3.69
C PHE A 93 -2.58 0.00 4.51
N GLY A 94 -3.74 0.03 3.86
CA GLY A 94 -5.00 0.46 4.46
C GLY A 94 -5.41 -0.34 5.69
N ARG A 95 -5.45 -1.67 5.59
CA ARG A 95 -5.81 -2.55 6.71
C ARG A 95 -4.83 -2.42 7.88
N ARG A 96 -3.53 -2.33 7.62
CA ARG A 96 -2.50 -2.18 8.67
C ARG A 96 -2.58 -0.81 9.35
N ALA A 97 -2.80 0.25 8.57
CA ALA A 97 -3.00 1.60 9.10
C ALA A 97 -4.24 1.65 10.00
N ARG A 98 -5.37 1.12 9.53
CA ARG A 98 -6.64 1.07 10.28
C ARG A 98 -6.52 0.19 11.54
N ALA A 99 -5.79 -0.92 11.48
CA ALA A 99 -5.59 -1.81 12.62
C ALA A 99 -4.72 -1.21 13.73
N LEU A 100 -3.66 -0.48 13.37
CA LEU A 100 -2.64 0.02 14.32
C LEU A 100 -2.87 1.47 14.75
N PHE A 101 -3.37 2.31 13.86
CA PHE A 101 -3.49 3.75 14.08
C PHE A 101 -4.94 4.24 14.03
N GLY A 102 -5.83 3.45 13.43
CA GLY A 102 -7.23 3.82 13.22
C GLY A 102 -7.41 4.94 12.18
N PRO A 103 -8.64 5.46 12.03
CA PRO A 103 -9.87 4.90 12.59
C PRO A 103 -10.26 3.57 11.92
N THR A 104 -11.03 2.73 12.62
CA THR A 104 -11.54 1.47 12.08
C THR A 104 -12.88 1.11 12.72
N ASP A 105 -13.83 0.66 11.91
CA ASP A 105 -15.09 0.05 12.38
C ASP A 105 -14.98 -1.47 12.55
N ALA A 106 -13.82 -2.05 12.19
CA ALA A 106 -13.56 -3.47 12.43
C ALA A 106 -13.61 -3.79 13.93
N PRO A 107 -14.12 -4.98 14.30
CA PRO A 107 -14.30 -5.34 15.69
C PRO A 107 -12.95 -5.53 16.42
N PRO A 108 -12.93 -5.50 17.77
CA PRO A 108 -11.68 -5.54 18.53
C PRO A 108 -10.80 -6.78 18.28
N ASP A 109 -11.41 -7.90 17.87
CA ASP A 109 -10.73 -9.16 17.54
C ASP A 109 -10.06 -9.15 16.16
N ALA A 110 -10.37 -8.19 15.27
CA ALA A 110 -9.78 -8.11 13.95
C ALA A 110 -8.27 -7.82 14.04
N ASP A 111 -7.44 -8.71 13.49
CA ASP A 111 -6.01 -8.50 13.35
C ASP A 111 -5.65 -7.65 12.13
N MET A 112 -4.36 -7.32 11.95
CA MET A 112 -3.93 -6.45 10.85
C MET A 112 -4.13 -7.03 9.43
N PHE A 113 -4.49 -8.29 9.29
CA PHE A 113 -4.79 -8.95 8.01
C PHE A 113 -6.29 -8.94 7.67
N ASP A 114 -7.14 -8.71 8.66
CA ASP A 114 -8.57 -8.90 8.58
C ASP A 114 -9.24 -8.00 7.55
N ALA A 115 -10.04 -8.60 6.66
CA ALA A 115 -10.76 -7.88 5.61
C ALA A 115 -11.82 -6.91 6.14
N ARG A 116 -12.30 -7.10 7.39
CA ARG A 116 -13.27 -6.21 8.04
C ARG A 116 -12.73 -4.80 8.25
N HIS A 117 -11.40 -4.60 8.21
CA HIS A 117 -10.81 -3.26 8.23
C HIS A 117 -11.13 -2.46 6.96
N TRP A 118 -11.30 -3.12 5.82
CA TRP A 118 -11.58 -2.48 4.53
C TRP A 118 -12.17 -3.51 3.56
N PRO A 119 -13.50 -3.68 3.51
CA PRO A 119 -14.13 -4.72 2.69
C PRO A 119 -14.24 -4.37 1.21
N GLU A 120 -14.25 -3.08 0.84
CA GLU A 120 -14.49 -2.63 -0.53
C GLU A 120 -13.34 -3.01 -1.48
N THR A 121 -13.68 -3.23 -2.77
CA THR A 121 -12.70 -3.44 -3.84
C THR A 121 -13.10 -2.67 -5.12
N PRO A 122 -12.33 -1.69 -5.58
CA PRO A 122 -12.64 -0.93 -6.78
C PRO A 122 -12.34 -1.71 -8.06
N ILE A 123 -13.26 -1.62 -9.03
CA ILE A 123 -13.13 -2.19 -10.39
C ILE A 123 -12.85 -1.13 -11.46
N THR A 124 -12.60 0.12 -11.06
CA THR A 124 -12.21 1.22 -11.95
C THR A 124 -10.83 1.75 -11.57
N ALA A 125 -10.10 2.29 -12.54
CA ALA A 125 -8.80 2.90 -12.34
C ALA A 125 -8.86 4.06 -11.33
N ALA A 126 -9.89 4.90 -11.44
CA ALA A 126 -10.11 6.00 -10.52
C ALA A 126 -10.35 5.52 -9.09
N GLY A 127 -11.17 4.48 -8.90
CA GLY A 127 -11.41 3.88 -7.58
C GLY A 127 -10.15 3.22 -7.01
N GLY A 128 -9.40 2.48 -7.84
CA GLY A 128 -8.14 1.85 -7.45
C GLY A 128 -7.10 2.89 -7.02
N LEU A 129 -6.98 3.99 -7.76
CA LEU A 129 -6.07 5.08 -7.42
C LEU A 129 -6.47 5.77 -6.11
N ALA A 130 -7.76 6.07 -5.92
CA ALA A 130 -8.25 6.67 -4.69
C ALA A 130 -7.97 5.79 -3.47
N MET A 131 -8.22 4.47 -3.57
CA MET A 131 -7.91 3.50 -2.52
C MET A 131 -6.41 3.44 -2.22
N LEU A 132 -5.57 3.39 -3.25
CA LEU A 132 -4.12 3.37 -3.09
C LEU A 132 -3.61 4.64 -2.39
N GLU A 133 -4.11 5.82 -2.77
CA GLU A 133 -3.77 7.09 -2.16
C GLU A 133 -4.24 7.18 -0.70
N GLU A 134 -5.47 6.77 -0.40
CA GLU A 134 -6.00 6.78 0.97
C GLU A 134 -5.24 5.81 1.87
N GLY A 135 -4.95 4.59 1.39
CA GLY A 135 -4.13 3.62 2.10
C GLY A 135 -2.75 4.18 2.42
N TYR A 136 -2.03 4.69 1.41
CA TYR A 136 -0.72 5.30 1.58
C TYR A 136 -0.74 6.45 2.60
N ARG A 137 -1.67 7.41 2.46
CA ARG A 137 -1.77 8.56 3.38
C ARG A 137 -2.05 8.12 4.80
N SER A 138 -2.93 7.15 5.00
CA SER A 138 -3.27 6.64 6.34
C SER A 138 -2.06 5.98 7.01
N TRP A 139 -1.31 5.18 6.25
CA TRP A 139 -0.10 4.52 6.72
C TRP A 139 1.01 5.53 7.05
N GLN A 140 1.27 6.46 6.11
CA GLN A 140 2.26 7.52 6.27
C GLN A 140 1.96 8.39 7.49
N ALA A 141 0.70 8.80 7.69
CA ALA A 141 0.29 9.61 8.82
C ALA A 141 0.49 8.87 10.16
N GLY A 142 0.21 7.57 10.17
CA GLY A 142 0.46 6.70 11.32
C GLY A 142 1.94 6.67 11.73
N ILE A 143 2.85 6.51 10.77
CA ILE A 143 4.30 6.54 11.03
C ILE A 143 4.76 7.92 11.50
N ALA A 144 4.25 9.00 10.87
CA ALA A 144 4.62 10.38 11.23
C ALA A 144 4.27 10.75 12.68
N ALA A 145 3.25 10.10 13.25
CA ALA A 145 2.84 10.28 14.64
C ALA A 145 3.72 9.53 15.66
N LEU A 146 4.63 8.65 15.22
CA LEU A 146 5.52 7.92 16.11
C LEU A 146 6.80 8.72 16.42
N ASP A 147 7.48 8.33 17.48
CA ASP A 147 8.90 8.62 17.72
C ASP A 147 9.74 7.35 17.55
N ASP A 148 11.07 7.49 17.59
CA ASP A 148 12.00 6.36 17.42
C ASP A 148 11.82 5.28 18.50
N GLU A 149 11.45 5.65 19.73
CA GLU A 149 11.18 4.67 20.79
C GLU A 149 9.92 3.84 20.48
N SER A 150 8.84 4.51 20.07
CA SER A 150 7.57 3.86 19.74
C SER A 150 7.69 2.96 18.51
N LEU A 151 8.53 3.32 17.54
CA LEU A 151 8.88 2.46 16.41
C LEU A 151 9.54 1.15 16.83
N MET A 152 10.27 1.14 17.94
CA MET A 152 10.95 -0.04 18.45
C MET A 152 10.07 -0.90 19.37
N ARG A 153 8.86 -0.45 19.71
CA ARG A 153 7.91 -1.26 20.50
C ARG A 153 7.33 -2.39 19.64
N PRO A 154 6.99 -3.54 20.25
CA PRO A 154 6.33 -4.63 19.54
C PRO A 154 5.00 -4.20 18.90
N ILE A 155 4.64 -4.79 17.77
CA ILE A 155 3.34 -4.58 17.10
C ILE A 155 2.18 -4.94 18.05
N GLY A 156 2.38 -5.95 18.91
CA GLY A 156 1.39 -6.41 19.87
C GLY A 156 0.31 -7.29 19.24
N ALA A 157 -0.84 -7.42 19.92
CA ALA A 157 -1.86 -8.42 19.60
C ALA A 157 -2.37 -8.38 18.14
N LYS A 158 -2.42 -7.19 17.52
CA LYS A 158 -2.82 -7.02 16.11
C LYS A 158 -1.84 -7.68 15.12
N GLY A 159 -0.60 -7.92 15.52
CA GLY A 159 0.44 -8.53 14.70
C GLY A 159 0.38 -10.06 14.63
N VAL A 160 -0.44 -10.73 15.44
CA VAL A 160 -0.60 -12.19 15.49
C VAL A 160 0.75 -12.94 15.55
N ALA A 161 1.09 -13.77 14.57
CA ALA A 161 2.38 -14.45 14.48
C ALA A 161 3.60 -13.50 14.46
N TYR A 162 3.39 -12.21 14.21
CA TYR A 162 4.40 -11.16 14.20
C TYR A 162 4.31 -10.22 15.41
N ALA A 163 3.52 -10.54 16.44
CA ALA A 163 3.24 -9.65 17.59
C ALA A 163 4.50 -9.13 18.31
N GLU A 164 5.57 -9.93 18.36
CA GLU A 164 6.82 -9.59 19.04
C GLU A 164 7.79 -8.76 18.18
N PHE A 165 7.55 -8.63 16.87
CA PHE A 165 8.38 -7.81 16.00
C PHE A 165 8.13 -6.32 16.27
N PRO A 166 9.15 -5.45 16.14
CA PRO A 166 8.97 -4.02 16.32
C PRO A 166 8.12 -3.42 15.19
N VAL A 167 7.40 -2.33 15.47
CA VAL A 167 6.65 -1.58 14.44
C VAL A 167 7.57 -1.16 13.28
N ALA A 168 8.82 -0.81 13.55
CA ALA A 168 9.83 -0.53 12.54
C ALA A 168 10.03 -1.68 11.54
N ALA A 169 9.99 -2.94 12.00
CA ALA A 169 10.10 -4.09 11.11
C ALA A 169 8.90 -4.15 10.14
N LEU A 170 7.70 -3.86 10.63
CA LEU A 170 6.50 -3.77 9.79
C LEU A 170 6.61 -2.60 8.79
N VAL A 171 7.06 -1.41 9.22
CA VAL A 171 7.29 -0.26 8.32
C VAL A 171 8.24 -0.61 7.19
N THR A 172 9.37 -1.25 7.51
CA THR A 172 10.33 -1.66 6.47
C THR A 172 9.74 -2.72 5.53
N HIS A 173 8.94 -3.66 6.04
CA HIS A 173 8.26 -4.66 5.23
C HIS A 173 7.28 -4.03 4.25
N LEU A 174 6.36 -3.19 4.73
CA LEU A 174 5.38 -2.51 3.88
C LEU A 174 6.05 -1.59 2.85
N SER A 175 7.18 -0.97 3.20
CA SER A 175 7.98 -0.19 2.24
C SER A 175 8.54 -1.08 1.11
N ARG A 176 9.05 -2.27 1.43
CA ARG A 176 9.52 -3.24 0.41
C ARG A 176 8.38 -3.76 -0.47
N GLU A 177 7.24 -4.10 0.12
CA GLU A 177 6.04 -4.55 -0.63
C GLU A 177 5.58 -3.46 -1.61
N ALA A 178 5.47 -2.22 -1.14
CA ALA A 178 5.06 -1.09 -1.98
C ALA A 178 6.04 -0.81 -3.12
N MET A 179 7.35 -0.93 -2.87
CA MET A 179 8.37 -0.73 -3.90
C MET A 179 8.39 -1.84 -4.93
N ALA A 180 8.24 -3.10 -4.49
CA ALA A 180 8.18 -4.26 -5.37
C ALA A 180 6.96 -4.17 -6.30
N HIS A 181 5.75 -4.09 -5.73
CA HIS A 181 4.53 -4.06 -6.52
C HIS A 181 4.35 -2.75 -7.28
N GLY A 182 4.82 -1.61 -6.76
CA GLY A 182 4.83 -0.35 -7.49
C GLY A 182 5.72 -0.42 -8.74
N GLY A 183 6.87 -1.10 -8.65
CA GLY A 183 7.74 -1.35 -9.80
C GLY A 183 7.05 -2.22 -10.85
N GLU A 184 6.35 -3.26 -10.42
CA GLU A 184 5.57 -4.13 -11.29
C GLU A 184 4.40 -3.39 -11.96
N ILE A 185 3.67 -2.53 -11.22
CA ILE A 185 2.63 -1.68 -11.80
C ILE A 185 3.24 -0.80 -12.90
N CYS A 186 4.35 -0.13 -12.62
CA CYS A 186 5.04 0.71 -13.59
C CYS A 186 5.47 -0.06 -14.84
N LEU A 187 5.97 -1.28 -14.68
CA LEU A 187 6.34 -2.16 -15.79
C LEU A 187 5.13 -2.57 -16.62
N LEU A 188 4.02 -2.97 -15.98
CA LEU A 188 2.80 -3.35 -16.69
C LEU A 188 2.22 -2.19 -17.50
N ARG A 189 2.29 -0.96 -16.99
CA ARG A 189 1.91 0.23 -17.75
C ARG A 189 2.77 0.43 -19.00
N ASP A 190 4.09 0.22 -18.89
CA ASP A 190 4.98 0.31 -20.05
C ASP A 190 4.66 -0.76 -21.09
N LEU A 191 4.39 -1.99 -20.65
CA LEU A 191 4.01 -3.09 -21.54
C LEU A 191 2.67 -2.82 -22.24
N TYR A 192 1.66 -2.33 -21.51
CA TYR A 192 0.37 -1.96 -22.09
C TYR A 192 0.55 -0.86 -23.16
N ARG A 193 1.27 0.22 -22.82
CA ARG A 193 1.53 1.31 -23.76
C ARG A 193 2.32 0.85 -24.98
N ALA A 194 3.30 -0.03 -24.82
CA ALA A 194 4.05 -0.57 -25.95
C ALA A 194 3.18 -1.41 -26.92
N GLN A 195 2.13 -2.06 -26.40
CA GLN A 195 1.23 -2.90 -27.20
C GLN A 195 0.09 -2.11 -27.86
N TYR A 196 -0.39 -1.05 -27.21
CA TYR A 196 -1.62 -0.35 -27.61
C TYR A 196 -1.42 1.13 -27.97
N ALA A 197 -0.22 1.71 -27.81
CA ALA A 197 0.06 3.04 -28.33
C ALA A 197 0.07 3.01 -29.87
N PRO A 198 -0.45 4.06 -30.54
CA PRO A 198 -0.31 4.20 -31.98
C PRO A 198 1.17 4.13 -32.37
N SER A 199 1.53 3.21 -33.26
CA SER A 199 2.88 3.14 -33.81
C SER A 199 3.20 4.43 -34.58
N GLU A 200 4.00 5.32 -34.01
CA GLU A 200 4.63 6.42 -34.78
C GLU A 200 5.87 5.97 -35.58
N LEU A 201 6.13 4.66 -35.65
CA LEU A 201 7.15 4.12 -36.55
C LEU A 201 6.63 4.15 -37.99
N THR A 202 6.83 5.30 -38.63
CA THR A 202 6.83 5.42 -40.08
C THR A 202 7.91 4.48 -40.61
N PRO A 203 7.62 3.56 -41.55
CA PRO A 203 8.70 2.82 -42.21
C PRO A 203 9.54 3.83 -42.97
N ALA A 204 10.84 3.91 -42.65
CA ALA A 204 11.80 4.50 -43.56
C ALA A 204 11.78 3.65 -44.84
N GLY A 205 11.22 4.22 -45.90
CA GLY A 205 11.26 3.67 -47.25
C GLY A 205 12.65 3.71 -47.86
#